data_AF-A0A7T3V4Y1-F1
#
_entry.id   AF-A0A7T3V4Y1-F1
#
_cell.length_a   1.000
_cell.length_b   1.000
_cell.length_c   1.000
_cell.angle_alpha   90.00
_cell.angle_beta   90.00
_cell.angle_gamma   90.00
#
_symmetry.space_group_name_H-M   'P 1'
#
loop_
_entity.id
_entity.type
_entity.pdbx_description
1 polymer ?
#
loop_
_entity_poly.entity_id
_entity_poly.type
_entity_poly.pdbx_seq_one_letter_code
_entity_poly.pdbx_strand_id
1 'polypeptide(L)'
;MFVMTYSQARQNLATFLDKAKINGEAIIKRADGSRFKVIPITEEKTESSPFSELAEYSSTINSKLKQIPLQNILQMMKEDEDERTDRILAAASGKTIDDFFDKLKKL
;
A
#
# COMPACT_ATOMS: atom_id res chain seq x y z
N MET A 1 3.84 3.76 37.02
CA MET A 1 2.68 2.85 37.14
C MET A 1 1.70 3.40 38.17
N PHE A 2 0.49 3.81 37.75
CA PHE A 2 -0.54 4.37 38.63
C PHE A 2 -1.66 3.36 38.88
N VAL A 3 -2.01 3.10 40.15
CA VAL A 3 -2.99 2.08 40.54
C VAL A 3 -4.02 2.67 41.48
N MET A 4 -5.31 2.40 41.24
CA MET A 4 -6.39 2.78 42.16
C MET A 4 -7.50 1.73 42.23
N THR A 5 -8.33 1.84 43.27
CA THR A 5 -9.51 0.97 43.41
C THR A 5 -10.64 1.40 42.48
N TYR A 6 -11.54 0.47 42.13
CA TYR A 6 -12.71 0.77 41.32
C TYR A 6 -13.56 1.92 41.89
N SER A 7 -13.77 1.95 43.21
CA SER A 7 -14.54 3.01 43.86
C SER A 7 -13.89 4.40 43.70
N GLN A 8 -12.56 4.47 43.85
CA GLN A 8 -11.81 5.72 43.64
C GLN A 8 -11.82 6.15 42.17
N ALA A 9 -11.68 5.20 41.24
CA ALA A 9 -11.73 5.46 39.80
C ALA A 9 -13.11 5.97 39.36
N ARG A 10 -14.19 5.40 39.90
CA ARG A 10 -15.55 5.86 39.62
C ARG A 10 -15.80 7.28 40.11
N GLN A 11 -15.30 7.63 41.30
CA GLN A 11 -15.47 8.97 41.86
C GLN A 11 -14.59 10.02 41.16
N ASN A 12 -13.41 9.64 40.69
CA ASN A 12 -12.40 10.55 40.14
C ASN A 12 -11.93 10.13 38.75
N LEU A 13 -12.88 9.80 37.85
CA LEU A 13 -12.55 9.22 36.55
C LEU A 13 -11.73 10.16 35.68
N ALA A 14 -12.04 11.45 35.66
CA ALA A 14 -11.30 12.45 34.88
C ALA A 14 -9.82 12.47 35.28
N THR A 15 -9.53 12.63 36.57
CA THR A 15 -8.17 12.64 37.10
C THR A 15 -7.45 11.31 36.87
N PHE A 16 -8.17 10.19 36.89
CA PHE A 16 -7.61 8.88 36.55
C PHE A 16 -7.16 8.82 35.08
N LEU A 17 -7.99 9.31 34.15
CA LEU A 17 -7.66 9.37 32.73
C LEU A 17 -6.50 10.33 32.44
N ASP A 18 -6.47 11.49 33.10
CA ASP A 18 -5.34 12.42 32.99
C ASP A 18 -4.04 11.78 33.47
N LYS A 19 -4.08 11.07 34.60
CA LYS A 19 -2.94 10.30 35.09
C LYS A 19 -2.57 9.16 34.15
N ALA A 20 -3.53 8.49 33.52
CA ALA A 20 -3.26 7.46 32.52
C ALA A 20 -2.57 8.07 31.28
N LYS A 21 -2.99 9.25 30.85
CA LYS A 21 -2.38 10.00 29.74
C LYS A 21 -0.95 10.43 30.06
N ILE A 22 -0.69 10.92 31.27
CA ILE A 22 0.65 11.37 31.70
C ILE A 22 1.61 10.18 31.92
N ASN A 23 1.13 9.11 32.56
CA ASN A 23 1.99 7.97 32.94
C ASN A 23 2.08 6.91 31.83
N GLY A 24 1.32 7.02 30.75
CA GLY A 24 1.22 6.03 29.67
C GLY A 24 0.38 4.79 30.01
N GLU A 25 0.09 4.54 31.29
CA GLU A 25 -0.84 3.49 31.73
C GLU A 25 -1.36 3.73 33.15
N ALA A 26 -2.57 3.23 33.42
CA ALA A 26 -3.15 3.18 34.75
C ALA A 26 -3.92 1.88 34.98
N ILE A 27 -3.98 1.40 36.23
CA ILE A 27 -4.62 0.13 36.59
C ILE A 27 -5.75 0.38 37.58
N ILE A 28 -6.91 -0.23 37.32
CA ILE A 28 -8.05 -0.29 38.22
C ILE A 28 -8.09 -1.67 38.87
N LYS A 29 -8.05 -1.72 40.21
CA LYS A 29 -8.24 -2.93 41.00
C LYS A 29 -9.67 -3.00 41.55
N ARG A 30 -10.34 -4.13 41.34
CA ARG A 30 -11.66 -4.42 41.91
C ARG A 30 -11.53 -5.25 43.19
N ALA A 31 -12.59 -5.24 44.00
CA ALA A 31 -12.66 -6.01 45.25
C ALA A 31 -12.65 -7.53 45.01
N ASP A 32 -13.17 -7.95 43.84
CA ASP A 32 -13.12 -9.35 43.36
C ASP A 32 -11.70 -9.83 42.99
N GLY A 33 -10.68 -8.97 43.12
CA GLY A 33 -9.29 -9.28 42.80
C GLY A 33 -8.91 -9.00 41.35
N SER A 34 -9.88 -8.75 40.47
CA SER A 34 -9.64 -8.43 39.06
C SER A 34 -8.92 -7.10 38.91
N ARG A 35 -8.09 -7.01 37.86
CA ARG A 35 -7.33 -5.81 37.51
C ARG A 35 -7.54 -5.47 36.05
N PHE A 36 -7.80 -4.20 35.77
CA PHE A 36 -8.01 -3.68 34.42
C PHE A 36 -6.94 -2.63 34.14
N LYS A 37 -6.30 -2.71 32.98
CA LYS A 37 -5.33 -1.72 32.52
C LYS A 37 -6.01 -0.76 31.55
N VAL A 38 -5.78 0.53 31.74
CA VAL A 38 -6.22 1.62 30.87
C VAL A 38 -4.98 2.24 30.24
N ILE A 39 -4.94 2.21 28.92
CA ILE A 39 -3.85 2.74 28.09
C ILE A 39 -4.44 3.87 27.25
N PRO A 40 -3.87 5.09 27.27
CA PRO A 40 -4.33 6.18 26.43
C PRO A 40 -4.05 5.83 24.96
N ILE A 41 -5.07 5.98 24.12
CA ILE A 41 -4.91 5.88 22.66
C ILE A 41 -4.54 7.28 22.19
N THR A 42 -3.25 7.49 21.89
CA THR A 42 -2.82 8.65 21.11
C THR A 42 -2.96 8.28 19.64
N GLU A 43 -3.76 9.02 18.89
CA GLU A 43 -3.95 8.83 17.45
C GLU A 43 -2.65 9.13 16.69
N GLU A 44 -1.72 8.17 16.73
CA GLU A 44 -0.73 7.90 15.68
C GLU A 44 -0.77 6.39 15.43
N LYS A 45 -1.89 5.92 14.87
CA LYS A 45 -2.02 4.74 14.00
C LYS A 45 -3.48 4.30 13.95
N THR A 46 -4.08 4.54 12.80
CA THR A 46 -5.13 3.70 12.22
C THR A 46 -4.66 2.26 12.07
N GLU A 47 -4.46 1.48 13.13
CA GLU A 47 -4.07 0.06 12.97
C GLU A 47 -4.53 -0.78 14.18
N SER A 48 -5.84 -0.86 14.45
CA SER A 48 -6.37 -1.93 15.33
C SER A 48 -7.60 -2.62 14.76
N SER A 49 -7.80 -2.51 13.44
CA SER A 49 -8.71 -3.41 12.74
C SER A 49 -7.96 -4.71 12.46
N PRO A 50 -8.49 -5.90 12.80
CA PRO A 50 -7.91 -7.18 12.38
C PRO A 50 -7.88 -7.37 10.85
N PHE A 51 -8.38 -6.41 10.07
CA PHE A 51 -8.28 -6.34 8.62
C PHE A 51 -7.31 -5.24 8.12
N SER A 52 -6.51 -4.63 8.99
CA SER A 52 -5.67 -3.48 8.61
C SER A 52 -4.55 -3.85 7.63
N GLU A 53 -4.09 -5.11 7.62
CA GLU A 53 -3.18 -5.63 6.60
C GLU A 53 -3.71 -5.41 5.16
N LEU A 54 -5.03 -5.52 4.93
CA LEU A 54 -5.63 -5.33 3.60
C LEU A 54 -5.53 -3.87 3.12
N ALA A 55 -5.53 -2.92 4.05
CA ALA A 55 -5.36 -1.50 3.72
C ALA A 55 -3.92 -1.25 3.24
N GLU A 56 -2.92 -1.81 3.93
CA GLU A 56 -1.51 -1.74 3.54
C GLU A 56 -1.27 -2.39 2.17
N TYR A 57 -1.86 -3.57 1.91
CA TYR A 57 -1.77 -4.24 0.59
C TYR A 57 -2.35 -3.37 -0.54
N SER A 58 -3.50 -2.72 -0.33
CA SER A 58 -4.11 -1.85 -1.34
C SER A 58 -3.24 -0.63 -1.68
N SER A 59 -2.57 -0.04 -0.68
CA SER A 59 -1.68 1.11 -0.85
C SER A 59 -0.40 0.73 -1.62
N THR A 60 0.08 -0.50 -1.42
CA THR A 60 1.26 -1.06 -2.11
C THR A 60 0.99 -1.37 -3.58
N ILE A 61 -0.22 -1.84 -3.92
CA ILE A 61 -0.62 -2.10 -5.31
C ILE A 61 -0.78 -0.79 -6.09
N ASN A 62 -1.45 0.20 -5.50
CA ASN A 62 -1.70 1.49 -6.16
C ASN A 62 -0.41 2.28 -6.41
N SER A 63 0.60 2.17 -5.55
CA SER A 63 1.91 2.82 -5.75
C SER A 63 2.75 2.13 -6.83
N LYS A 64 2.69 0.80 -6.95
CA LYS A 64 3.37 0.05 -8.03
C LYS A 64 2.81 0.37 -9.43
N LEU A 65 1.48 0.50 -9.56
CA LEU A 65 0.84 0.82 -10.84
C LEU A 65 1.04 2.28 -11.27
N LYS A 66 1.29 3.20 -10.33
CA LYS A 66 1.57 4.62 -10.61
C LYS A 66 2.95 4.88 -11.20
N GLN A 67 3.88 3.94 -11.06
CA GLN A 67 5.29 4.11 -11.41
C GLN A 67 5.63 3.77 -12.86
N ILE A 68 4.71 3.18 -13.63
CA ILE A 68 4.94 3.02 -15.06
C ILE A 68 4.42 4.30 -15.72
N PRO A 69 5.29 5.27 -16.09
CA PRO A 69 4.83 6.42 -16.82
C PRO A 69 4.18 5.92 -18.11
N LEU A 70 3.06 6.51 -18.51
CA LEU A 70 2.35 6.19 -19.75
C LEU A 70 3.30 6.16 -20.97
N GLN A 71 4.37 6.95 -20.93
CA GLN A 71 5.44 6.97 -21.93
C GLN A 71 6.10 5.61 -22.11
N ASN A 72 6.38 4.87 -21.04
CA ASN A 72 7.00 3.55 -21.12
C ASN A 72 6.03 2.50 -21.67
N ILE A 73 4.74 2.59 -21.33
CA ILE A 73 3.72 1.70 -21.89
C ILE A 73 3.55 1.97 -23.40
N LEU A 74 3.56 3.25 -23.79
CA LEU A 74 3.47 3.66 -25.19
C LEU A 74 4.71 3.22 -25.99
N GLN A 75 5.89 3.26 -25.37
CA GLN A 75 7.15 2.80 -25.95
C GLN A 75 7.14 1.29 -26.18
N MET A 76 6.69 0.52 -25.18
CA MET A 76 6.54 -0.94 -25.30
C MET A 76 5.53 -1.33 -26.39
N MET A 77 4.38 -0.64 -26.47
CA MET A 77 3.41 -0.90 -27.54
C MET A 77 3.93 -0.52 -28.92
N LYS A 78 4.81 0.49 -29.04
CA LYS A 78 5.47 0.82 -30.30
C LYS A 78 6.48 -0.26 -30.70
N GLU A 79 7.29 -0.74 -29.77
CA GLU A 79 8.26 -1.81 -30.00
C GLU A 79 7.57 -3.12 -30.45
N ASP A 80 6.42 -3.46 -29.85
CA ASP A 80 5.62 -4.62 -30.27
C ASP A 80 5.01 -4.46 -31.67
N GLU A 81 4.60 -3.25 -32.06
CA GLU A 81 4.09 -2.98 -33.40
C GLU A 81 5.21 -3.02 -34.44
N ASP A 82 6.39 -2.47 -34.15
CA ASP A 82 7.56 -2.52 -35.03
C ASP A 82 7.98 -3.99 -35.27
N GLU A 83 8.08 -4.81 -34.22
CA GLU A 83 8.37 -6.26 -34.38
C GLU A 83 7.30 -7.01 -35.17
N ARG A 84 6.03 -6.67 -34.99
CA ARG A 84 4.93 -7.25 -35.78
C ARG A 84 5.03 -6.85 -37.24
N THR A 85 5.33 -5.58 -37.53
CA THR A 85 5.52 -5.12 -38.90
C THR A 85 6.70 -5.80 -39.56
N ASP A 86 7.82 -6.00 -38.86
CA ASP A 86 8.99 -6.72 -39.38
C ASP A 86 8.70 -8.19 -39.66
N ARG A 87 7.93 -8.87 -38.79
CA ARG A 87 7.50 -10.26 -39.03
C ARG A 87 6.49 -10.35 -40.17
N ILE A 88 5.57 -9.39 -40.31
CA ILE A 88 4.63 -9.32 -41.42
C ILE A 88 5.37 -8.99 -42.72
N LEU A 89 6.39 -8.12 -42.71
CA LEU A 89 7.26 -7.86 -43.85
C LEU A 89 8.12 -9.08 -44.21
N ALA A 90 8.65 -9.81 -43.23
CA ALA A 90 9.40 -11.04 -43.47
C ALA A 90 8.50 -12.17 -44.00
N ALA A 91 7.24 -12.23 -43.55
CA ALA A 91 6.24 -13.18 -44.05
C ALA A 91 5.68 -12.79 -45.42
N ALA A 92 5.54 -11.49 -45.71
CA ALA A 92 5.06 -10.96 -46.98
C ALA A 92 6.16 -10.93 -48.05
N SER A 93 7.43 -10.79 -47.64
CA SER A 93 8.59 -10.76 -48.52
C SER A 93 9.42 -12.04 -48.35
N GLY A 94 9.07 -13.07 -49.10
CA GLY A 94 10.00 -14.17 -49.40
C GLY A 94 11.22 -13.73 -50.25
N LYS A 95 11.54 -12.43 -50.27
CA LYS A 95 12.66 -11.76 -50.95
C LYS A 95 12.99 -10.52 -50.12
N THR A 96 14.25 -10.38 -49.71
CA THR A 96 14.74 -9.29 -48.87
C THR A 96 14.38 -7.91 -49.44
N ILE A 97 14.23 -6.90 -48.56
CA ILE A 97 13.90 -5.51 -48.94
C ILE A 97 14.88 -4.97 -50.01
N ASP A 98 16.14 -5.42 -49.97
CA ASP A 98 17.17 -5.09 -50.94
C ASP A 98 16.80 -5.54 -52.37
N ASP A 99 16.18 -6.72 -52.54
CA ASP A 99 15.73 -7.22 -53.85
C ASP A 99 14.57 -6.40 -54.43
N PHE A 100 13.73 -5.81 -53.56
CA PHE A 100 12.61 -4.98 -53.98
C PHE A 100 13.10 -3.62 -54.52
N PHE A 101 14.04 -2.98 -53.81
CA PHE A 101 14.64 -1.72 -54.26
C PHE A 101 15.58 -1.89 -55.46
N ASP A 102 16.28 -3.03 -55.58
CA ASP A 102 17.08 -3.35 -56.76
C ASP A 102 16.22 -3.58 -58.02
N LYS A 103 14.99 -4.06 -57.87
CA LYS A 103 14.04 -4.20 -58.98
C LYS A 103 13.43 -2.86 -59.41
N LEU A 104 13.23 -1.94 -58.47
CA LEU A 104 12.76 -0.58 -58.75
C LEU A 104 13.78 0.29 -59.48
N LYS A 105 15.08 0.08 -59.25
CA LYS A 105 16.16 0.76 -59.99
C LYS A 105 16.42 0.23 -61.40
N LYS A 106 15.81 -0.91 -61.77
CA LYS A 106 15.95 -1.56 -63.10
C LYS A 106 14.78 -1.28 -64.05
N LEU A 107 13.79 -0.50 -63.61
CA LEU A 107 12.73 0.09 -64.45
C LEU A 107 13.15 1.50 -64.86
#